data_AF-A0A848Y6P5-F1
#
_entry.id   AF-A0A848Y6P5-F1
#
_cell.length_a   1.000
_cell.length_b   1.000
_cell.length_c   1.000
_cell.angle_alpha   90.00
_cell.angle_beta   90.00
_cell.angle_gamma   90.00
#
_symmetry.space_group_name_H-M   'P 1'
#
loop_
_entity.id
_entity.type
_entity.pdbx_description
1 polymer ?
#
loop_
_entity_poly.entity_id
_entity_poly.type
_entity_poly.pdbx_seq_one_letter_code
_entity_poly.pdbx_strand_id
1 'polypeptide(L)' 'MWHNNKKVTRTFTSRHSQNCHAIISTIAGWKKVKTGNTDGVTNVFAVLTTANAHNRTVDVFIANNVIEQVVMK' A
#
# COMPACT_ATOMS: atom_id res chain seq x y z
N MET A 1 -3.06 -8.13 -10.01
CA MET A 1 -4.53 -8.18 -9.96
C MET A 1 -5.05 -7.20 -8.92
N TRP A 2 -6.30 -6.76 -9.08
CA TRP A 2 -6.98 -5.89 -8.12
C TRP A 2 -7.47 -6.70 -6.91
N HIS A 3 -7.26 -6.15 -5.72
CA HIS A 3 -7.82 -6.64 -4.46
C HIS A 3 -8.65 -5.52 -3.84
N ASN A 4 -9.97 -5.70 -3.86
CA ASN A 4 -10.91 -4.65 -3.49
C ASN A 4 -11.38 -4.79 -2.04
N ASN A 5 -11.78 -3.66 -1.46
CA ASN A 5 -12.37 -3.54 -0.13
C ASN A 5 -11.48 -4.16 0.98
N LYS A 6 -10.17 -3.89 0.92
CA LYS A 6 -9.21 -4.44 1.87
C LYS A 6 -8.84 -3.43 2.93
N LYS A 7 -8.73 -3.89 4.17
CA LYS A 7 -8.14 -3.09 5.25
C LYS A 7 -6.61 -3.11 5.15
N VAL A 8 -6.01 -1.96 5.36
CA VAL A 8 -4.58 -1.84 5.69
C VAL A 8 -4.46 -2.06 7.19
N THR A 9 -3.61 -3.00 7.62
CA THR A 9 -3.45 -3.30 9.05
C THR A 9 -2.19 -2.68 9.63
N ARG A 10 -1.15 -2.54 8.80
CA ARG A 10 0.15 -1.96 9.18
C ARG A 10 0.81 -1.32 7.96
N THR A 11 1.55 -0.25 8.19
CA THR A 11 2.43 0.40 7.21
C THR A 11 3.83 0.54 7.80
N PHE A 12 4.86 0.57 6.94
CA PHE A 12 6.25 0.72 7.33
C PHE A 12 7.02 1.49 6.26
N THR A 13 7.93 2.37 6.68
CA THR A 13 8.83 3.11 5.79
C THR A 13 10.20 3.30 6.43
N SER A 14 11.24 3.50 5.63
CA SER A 14 12.59 3.82 6.10
C SER A 14 13.21 4.96 5.28
N ARG A 15 13.95 5.87 5.94
CA ARG A 15 14.48 7.11 5.33
C ARG A 15 15.57 6.94 4.25
N HIS A 16 16.23 5.78 4.18
CA HIS A 16 17.46 5.61 3.40
C HIS A 16 17.23 5.29 1.92
N SER A 17 16.01 4.90 1.55
CA SER A 17 15.63 4.57 0.18
C SER A 17 14.12 4.73 0.00
N GLN A 18 13.62 4.58 -1.23
CA GLN A 18 12.18 4.47 -1.51
C GLN A 18 11.62 3.13 -1.02
N ASN A 19 11.66 2.91 0.29
CA ASN A 19 11.34 1.65 0.91
C ASN A 19 10.10 1.80 1.78
N CYS A 20 8.96 1.45 1.19
CA CYS A 20 7.64 1.50 1.82
C CYS A 20 6.97 0.14 1.69
N HIS A 21 6.35 -0.32 2.77
CA HIS A 21 5.65 -1.59 2.83
C HIS A 21 4.30 -1.44 3.55
N ALA A 22 3.35 -2.30 3.21
CA ALA A 22 2.10 -2.42 3.93
C ALA A 22 1.66 -3.88 4.08
N ILE A 23 0.96 -4.17 5.17
CA ILE A 23 0.22 -5.43 5.34
C ILE A 23 -1.25 -5.15 5.01
N ILE A 24 -1.72 -5.83 3.97
CA ILE A 24 -3.11 -5.77 3.52
C ILE A 24 -3.83 -6.99 4.08
N SER A 25 -4.98 -6.78 4.73
CA SER A 25 -5.81 -7.87 5.27
C SER A 25 -6.07 -8.96 4.24
N THR A 26 -6.06 -10.22 4.66
CA THR A 26 -6.26 -11.42 3.81
C THR A 26 -5.21 -11.63 2.71
N ILE A 27 -4.16 -10.80 2.65
CA ILE A 27 -3.03 -10.96 1.71
C ILE A 27 -1.78 -11.29 2.53
N ALA A 28 -1.11 -12.39 2.16
CA ALA A 28 0.01 -12.90 2.92
C ALA A 28 1.23 -11.95 2.87
N GLY A 29 1.75 -11.60 4.04
CA GLY A 29 3.03 -10.91 4.22
C GLY A 29 3.02 -9.42 3.87
N TRP A 30 4.20 -8.82 4.00
CA TRP A 30 4.44 -7.42 3.62
C TRP A 30 4.45 -7.28 2.11
N LYS A 31 3.78 -6.23 1.61
CA LYS A 31 3.83 -5.83 0.21
C LYS A 31 4.57 -4.51 0.10
N LYS A 32 5.67 -4.55 -0.64
CA LYS A 32 6.44 -3.35 -0.95
C LYS A 32 5.68 -2.50 -1.95
N VAL A 33 5.72 -1.18 -1.82
CA VAL A 33 5.24 -0.25 -2.84
C VAL A 33 6.27 -0.17 -3.97
N LYS A 34 5.81 -0.26 -5.22
CA LYS A 34 6.67 -0.17 -6.40
C LYS A 34 7.37 1.18 -6.47
N THR A 35 8.69 1.15 -6.61
CA THR A 35 9.54 2.33 -6.77
C THR A 35 9.53 2.80 -8.23
N GLY A 36 9.74 4.10 -8.45
CA GLY A 36 9.80 4.66 -9.82
C GLY A 36 8.47 4.66 -10.60
N ASN A 37 7.34 4.38 -9.94
CA ASN A 37 6.01 4.50 -10.56
C ASN A 37 5.53 5.97 -10.55
N THR A 38 4.65 6.33 -11.48
CA THR A 38 4.11 7.70 -11.65
C THR A 38 3.45 8.23 -10.37
N ASP A 39 2.68 7.38 -9.67
CA ASP A 39 2.01 7.78 -8.42
C ASP A 39 3.01 8.08 -7.30
N GLY A 40 4.24 7.55 -7.37
CA GLY A 40 5.28 7.75 -6.38
C GLY A 40 5.03 7.01 -5.06
N VAL A 41 6.12 6.61 -4.40
CA VAL A 41 6.04 5.87 -3.13
C VAL A 41 5.38 6.71 -2.02
N THR A 42 5.63 8.01 -2.00
CA THR A 42 5.10 8.93 -0.98
C THR A 42 3.58 9.04 -1.02
N ASN A 43 2.97 9.20 -2.20
CA ASN A 43 1.52 9.33 -2.30
C ASN A 43 0.83 8.02 -1.92
N VAL A 44 1.33 6.89 -2.43
CA VAL A 44 0.80 5.57 -2.07
C VAL A 44 0.91 5.32 -0.57
N PHE A 45 2.05 5.66 0.05
CA PHE A 45 2.24 5.53 1.50
C PHE A 45 1.30 6.43 2.30
N ALA A 46 1.07 7.66 1.86
CA ALA A 46 0.15 8.60 2.50
C ALA A 46 -1.29 8.03 2.49
N VAL A 47 -1.74 7.49 1.36
CA VAL A 47 -3.07 6.88 1.25
C VAL A 47 -3.19 5.64 2.14
N LEU A 48 -2.20 4.74 2.12
CA LEU A 48 -2.22 3.52 2.95
C LEU A 48 -2.23 3.85 4.46
N THR A 49 -1.46 4.85 4.88
CA THR A 49 -1.39 5.27 6.28
C THR A 49 -2.68 5.96 6.71
N THR A 50 -3.26 6.80 5.84
CA THR A 50 -4.57 7.43 6.07
C THR A 50 -5.66 6.38 6.22
N ALA A 51 -5.70 5.38 5.32
CA ALA A 51 -6.67 4.31 5.39
C ALA A 51 -6.56 3.50 6.70
N ASN A 52 -5.33 3.19 7.13
CA ASN A 52 -5.09 2.51 8.40
C ASN A 52 -5.54 3.35 9.61
N ALA A 53 -5.14 4.63 9.67
CA ALA A 53 -5.46 5.53 10.78
C ALA A 53 -6.97 5.79 10.92
N HIS A 54 -7.70 5.84 9.81
CA HIS A 54 -9.14 6.09 9.80
C HIS A 54 -10.01 4.84 9.70
N ASN A 55 -9.43 3.64 9.84
CA ASN A 55 -10.14 2.35 9.72
C ASN A 55 -10.96 2.24 8.41
N ARG A 56 -10.44 2.83 7.32
CA ARG A 56 -11.03 2.79 5.98
C ARG A 56 -10.46 1.64 5.16
N THR A 57 -11.21 1.25 4.14
CA THR A 57 -10.81 0.23 3.18
C THR A 57 -10.21 0.86 1.92
N VAL A 58 -9.31 0.12 1.28
CA VAL A 58 -8.66 0.48 0.02
C VAL A 58 -8.88 -0.62 -1.01
N ASP A 59 -8.89 -0.21 -2.27
CA ASP A 59 -8.72 -1.08 -3.42
C ASP A 59 -7.23 -1.00 -3.83
N VAL A 60 -6.54 -2.14 -3.89
CA VAL A 60 -5.09 -2.19 -4.16
C VAL A 60 -4.80 -3.03 -5.40
N PHE A 61 -3.94 -2.52 -6.28
CA PHE A 61 -3.43 -3.30 -7.39
C PHE A 61 -2.07 -3.89 -7.04
N ILE A 62 -2.00 -5.21 -6.97
CA ILE A 62 -0.76 -5.95 -6.67
C ILE A 62 -0.29 -6.68 -7.91
N ALA A 63 0.90 -6.36 -8.40
CA ALA A 63 1.58 -7.08 -9.48
C ALA A 63 3.00 -7.42 -9.04
N ASN A 64 3.50 -8.60 -9.43
CA ASN A 64 4.86 -9.05 -9.06
C ASN A 64 5.16 -8.91 -7.56
N ASN A 65 4.17 -9.22 -6.71
CA ASN A 65 4.25 -9.14 -5.25
C ASN A 65 4.50 -7.72 -4.67
N VAL A 66 4.29 -6.67 -5.47
CA VAL A 66 4.39 -5.26 -5.06
C VAL A 66 3.07 -4.52 -5.26
N ILE A 67 2.80 -3.51 -4.45
CA ILE A 67 1.68 -2.59 -4.61
C ILE A 67 2.09 -1.57 -5.67
N GLU A 68 1.38 -1.51 -6.79
CA GLU A 68 1.65 -0.50 -7.82
C GLU A 68 0.68 0.68 -7.74
N GLN A 69 -0.58 0.44 -7.35
CA GLN A 69 -1.63 1.44 -7.26
C GLN A 69 -2.52 1.20 -6.05
N VAL A 70 -3.09 2.29 -5.52
CA VAL A 70 -4.01 2.28 -4.38
C VAL A 70 -5.10 3.31 -4.63
N VAL A 71 -6.35 2.93 -4.37
CA VAL A 71 -7.51 3.82 -4.35
C VAL A 71 -8.18 3.69 -2.98
N MET A 72 -8.39 4.81 -2.29
CA MET A 72 -9.12 4.84 -1.02
C MET A 72 -10.61 5.12 -1.25
N LYS A 73 -11.47 4.44 -0.49
CA LYS A 73 -12.91 4.70 -0.46
C LYS A 73 -13.31 5.69 0.62
#